data_AF-A0A7I7SSL7-F1
#
_entry.id   AF-A0A7I7SSL7-F1
#
_cell.length_a   1.000
_cell.length_b   1.000
_cell.length_c   1.000
_cell.angle_alpha   90.00
_cell.angle_beta   90.00
_cell.angle_gamma   90.00
#
_symmetry.space_group_name_H-M   'P 1'
#
loop_
_entity.id
_entity.type
_entity.pdbx_description
1 polymer ?
#
loop_
_entity_poly.entity_id
_entity_poly.type
_entity_poly.pdbx_seq_one_letter_code
_entity_poly.pdbx_strand_id
1 'polypeptide(L)'
;MPRGHSVDVYCIGHTGGLAGTETINGVTIHRNPNGGRYKQPLVKSRSNWTDIVKFIAGVCRIASPPQHDFYLLNQWPLMHALALPKDVRARSAIHWCAIRTDPILTTCQTRLPRIVGSNFAVSEAVAVVITGDGPSRADVAA
;
A
#
# COMPACT_ATOMS: atom_id res chain seq x y z
N MET A 1 0.56 -9.52 23.89
CA MET A 1 0.88 -9.29 22.47
C MET A 1 0.36 -10.48 21.68
N PRO A 2 -0.60 -10.34 20.75
CA PRO A 2 -1.03 -11.50 19.98
C PRO A 2 0.12 -11.88 19.04
N ARG A 3 0.74 -13.04 19.27
CA ARG A 3 1.77 -13.69 18.42
C ARG A 3 3.21 -13.14 18.44
N GLY A 4 3.54 -12.16 19.29
CA GLY A 4 4.94 -11.77 19.57
C GLY A 4 5.64 -10.88 18.53
N HIS A 5 4.92 -10.35 17.54
CA HIS A 5 5.46 -9.38 16.57
C HIS A 5 5.12 -7.94 16.97
N SER A 6 6.06 -7.02 16.75
CA SER A 6 5.78 -5.58 16.74
C SER A 6 5.20 -5.20 15.38
N VAL A 7 4.09 -4.45 15.37
CA VAL A 7 3.40 -4.05 14.15
C VAL A 7 3.22 -2.54 14.15
N ASP A 8 3.83 -1.89 13.15
CA ASP A 8 3.61 -0.49 12.83
C ASP A 8 2.76 -0.36 11.56
N VAL A 9 1.75 0.50 11.60
CA VAL A 9 0.88 0.81 10.47
C VAL A 9 1.11 2.26 10.07
N TYR A 10 1.66 2.47 8.87
CA TYR A 10 1.83 3.80 8.29
C TYR A 10 0.68 4.09 7.33
N CYS A 11 -0.07 5.16 7.58
CA CYS A 11 -1.21 5.52 6.73
C CYS A 11 -1.40 7.05 6.60
N ILE A 12 -2.23 7.45 5.64
CA ILE A 12 -2.67 8.84 5.50
C ILE A 12 -3.85 9.05 6.45
N GLY A 13 -3.81 10.13 7.22
CA GLY A 13 -4.91 10.53 8.10
C GLY A 13 -6.11 10.98 7.28
N HIS A 14 -7.19 10.19 7.34
CA HIS A 14 -8.38 10.40 6.53
C HIS A 14 -9.40 11.37 7.14
N THR A 15 -9.30 11.63 8.45
CA THR A 15 -10.17 12.54 9.20
C THR A 15 -9.29 13.46 10.07
N GLY A 16 -9.62 14.74 10.13
CA GLY A 16 -8.93 15.69 11.01
C GLY A 16 -9.19 15.39 12.48
N GLY A 17 -8.25 15.78 13.36
CA GLY A 17 -8.38 15.60 14.81
C GLY A 17 -7.97 14.21 15.33
N LEU A 18 -7.58 13.28 14.45
CA LEU A 18 -6.95 12.02 14.88
C LEU A 18 -5.53 12.26 15.38
N ALA A 19 -5.06 11.45 16.32
CA ALA A 19 -3.68 11.48 16.77
C ALA A 19 -2.72 11.12 15.62
N GLY A 20 -1.60 11.85 15.53
CA GLY A 20 -0.53 11.56 14.57
C GLY A 20 0.12 10.20 14.80
N THR A 21 0.24 9.79 16.07
CA THR A 21 0.63 8.44 16.46
C THR A 21 -0.27 7.96 17.58
N GLU A 22 -0.74 6.72 17.50
CA GLU A 22 -1.48 6.07 18.60
C GLU A 22 -1.22 4.57 18.63
N THR A 23 -1.41 3.93 19.78
CA THR A 23 -1.32 2.48 19.91
C THR A 23 -2.71 1.90 20.17
N ILE A 24 -3.16 0.97 19.32
CA ILE A 24 -4.43 0.27 19.46
C ILE A 24 -4.17 -1.23 19.48
N ASN A 25 -4.57 -1.93 20.55
CA ASN A 25 -4.39 -3.38 20.68
C ASN A 25 -2.95 -3.87 20.45
N GLY A 26 -1.95 -3.06 20.79
CA GLY A 26 -0.52 -3.37 20.58
C GLY A 26 -0.01 -3.11 19.16
N VAL A 27 -0.80 -2.47 18.29
CA VAL A 27 -0.39 -1.98 16.97
C VAL A 27 -0.16 -0.48 17.06
N THR A 28 1.02 -0.01 16.66
CA THR A 28 1.33 1.41 16.59
C THR A 28 0.91 1.95 15.22
N ILE A 29 0.03 2.94 15.21
CA ILE A 29 -0.47 3.58 14.00
C ILE A 29 0.22 4.94 13.86
N HIS A 30 0.85 5.17 12.72
CA HIS A 30 1.50 6.43 12.35
C HIS A 30 0.73 7.06 11.18
N ARG A 31 0.15 8.23 11.41
CA ARG A 31 -0.59 9.00 10.40
C ARG A 31 0.26 10.13 9.87
N ASN A 32 0.70 10.02 8.62
CA ASN A 32 1.44 11.09 7.96
C ASN A 32 1.26 11.05 6.44
N PRO A 33 0.68 12.08 5.81
CA PRO A 33 0.15 13.31 6.42
C PRO A 33 -1.19 13.06 7.14
N ASN A 34 -1.45 13.84 8.19
CA ASN A 34 -2.64 13.72 9.05
C ASN A 34 -3.58 14.94 8.94
N GLY A 35 -3.72 15.48 7.73
CA GLY A 35 -4.49 16.71 7.51
C GLY A 35 -6.01 16.53 7.39
N GLY A 36 -6.51 15.29 7.38
CA GLY A 36 -7.94 14.99 7.20
C GLY A 36 -8.49 15.29 5.80
N ARG A 37 -7.63 15.66 4.84
CA ARG A 37 -8.02 16.06 3.48
C ARG A 37 -8.05 14.90 2.49
N TYR A 38 -7.71 13.69 2.91
CA TYR A 38 -7.66 12.53 2.02
C TYR A 38 -9.01 12.25 1.34
N LYS A 39 -10.13 12.41 2.05
CA LYS A 39 -11.49 12.25 1.51
C LYS A 39 -12.09 13.54 0.92
N GLN A 40 -11.38 14.68 1.00
CA GLN A 40 -11.83 15.97 0.46
C GLN A 40 -10.92 16.41 -0.68
N PRO A 41 -11.00 15.77 -1.85
CA PRO A 41 -10.28 16.24 -3.00
C PRO A 41 -10.88 17.59 -3.44
N LEU A 42 -10.04 18.61 -3.62
CA LEU A 42 -10.48 19.93 -4.13
C LEU A 42 -11.12 19.83 -5.53
N VAL A 43 -10.94 18.70 -6.22
CA VAL A 43 -11.55 18.36 -7.51
C VAL A 43 -12.09 16.93 -7.44
N LYS A 44 -13.38 16.73 -7.77
CA LYS A 44 -14.16 15.48 -7.60
C LYS A 44 -13.56 14.16 -8.16
N SER A 45 -12.44 14.17 -8.89
CA SER A 45 -11.80 12.93 -9.39
C SER A 45 -10.32 12.75 -9.03
N ARG A 46 -9.75 13.58 -8.14
CA ARG A 46 -8.31 13.50 -7.83
C ARG A 46 -8.08 13.39 -6.33
N SER A 47 -7.75 12.18 -5.87
CA SER A 47 -7.07 11.98 -4.58
C SER A 47 -6.04 13.10 -4.34
N ASN A 48 -5.89 13.55 -3.09
CA ASN A 48 -4.93 14.62 -2.78
C ASN A 48 -3.50 14.14 -3.08
N TRP A 49 -3.01 14.40 -4.31
CA TRP A 49 -1.70 13.96 -4.80
C TRP A 49 -0.56 14.51 -3.95
N THR A 50 -0.74 15.69 -3.36
CA THR A 50 0.22 16.24 -2.40
C THR A 50 0.36 15.35 -1.18
N ASP A 51 -0.75 14.84 -0.64
CA ASP A 51 -0.71 13.96 0.52
C ASP A 51 -0.14 12.59 0.17
N ILE A 52 -0.44 12.09 -1.02
CA ILE A 52 0.13 10.85 -1.58
C ILE A 52 1.66 10.97 -1.70
N VAL A 53 2.17 12.05 -2.29
CA VAL A 53 3.61 12.25 -2.47
C VAL A 53 4.31 12.39 -1.11
N LYS A 54 3.72 13.14 -0.17
CA LYS A 54 4.23 13.24 1.21
C LYS A 54 4.27 11.89 1.91
N PHE A 55 3.23 11.09 1.75
CA PHE A 55 3.16 9.73 2.29
C PHE A 55 4.27 8.85 1.70
N ILE A 56 4.44 8.85 0.38
CA ILE A 56 5.50 8.09 -0.31
C ILE A 56 6.88 8.50 0.20
N ALA A 57 7.16 9.81 0.29
CA ALA A 57 8.42 10.31 0.82
C ALA A 57 8.64 9.92 2.29
N GLY A 58 7.57 9.91 3.09
CA GLY A 58 7.60 9.41 4.47
C GLY A 58 7.97 7.94 4.55
N VAL A 59 7.32 7.09 3.76
CA VAL A 59 7.60 5.64 3.68
C VAL A 59 9.05 5.38 3.28
N CYS A 60 9.57 6.08 2.26
CA CYS A 60 10.97 5.96 1.86
C CYS A 60 11.93 6.34 3.00
N ARG A 61 11.62 7.39 3.77
CA ARG A 61 12.45 7.80 4.90
C ARG A 61 12.42 6.77 6.03
N ILE A 62 11.27 6.15 6.29
CA ILE A 62 11.14 5.07 7.29
C ILE A 62 11.92 3.83 6.87
N ALA A 63 11.86 3.48 5.58
CA ALA A 63 12.52 2.31 5.03
C ALA A 63 14.03 2.47 4.81
N SER A 64 14.56 3.71 4.85
CA SER A 64 15.98 3.98 4.58
C SER A 64 16.92 3.43 5.67
N PRO A 65 16.63 3.59 6.98
CA PRO A 65 17.20 2.73 8.01
C PRO A 65 16.42 1.41 8.09
N PRO A 66 17.07 0.26 8.31
CA PRO A 66 16.38 -1.00 8.57
C PRO A 66 15.70 -0.95 9.95
N GLN A 67 14.48 -0.44 9.99
CA GLN A 67 13.63 -0.37 11.19
C GLN A 67 12.72 -1.59 11.34
N HIS A 68 12.38 -2.23 10.21
CA HIS A 68 11.49 -3.38 10.16
C HIS A 68 12.11 -4.51 9.35
N ASP A 69 11.83 -5.75 9.78
CA ASP A 69 12.27 -6.95 9.08
C ASP A 69 11.46 -7.21 7.80
N PHE A 70 10.21 -6.73 7.77
CA PHE A 70 9.26 -6.98 6.70
C PHE A 70 8.30 -5.80 6.50
N TYR A 71 7.92 -5.53 5.24
CA TYR A 71 7.00 -4.46 4.88
C TYR A 71 5.81 -5.01 4.07
N LEU A 72 4.59 -4.81 4.59
CA LEU A 72 3.35 -5.14 3.87
C LEU A 72 2.76 -3.88 3.25
N LEU A 73 2.76 -3.81 1.93
CA LEU A 73 2.34 -2.67 1.14
C LEU A 73 0.90 -2.87 0.69
N ASN A 74 -0.02 -2.17 1.36
CA ASN A 74 -1.44 -2.19 1.03
C ASN A 74 -1.83 -0.90 0.32
N GLN A 75 -2.79 -0.98 -0.61
CA GLN A 75 -3.49 0.15 -1.24
C GLN A 75 -2.80 0.88 -2.42
N TRP A 76 -3.64 1.43 -3.31
CA TRP A 76 -3.27 2.36 -4.37
C TRP A 76 -2.78 3.71 -3.79
N PRO A 77 -1.79 4.40 -4.37
CA PRO A 77 -1.19 4.20 -5.71
C PRO A 77 -0.06 3.22 -5.86
N LEU A 78 0.33 2.45 -4.84
CA LEU A 78 1.45 1.49 -4.88
C LEU A 78 2.80 2.05 -5.41
N MET A 79 2.88 3.35 -5.72
CA MET A 79 4.13 4.01 -6.14
C MET A 79 5.18 3.98 -5.03
N HIS A 80 4.75 3.86 -3.77
CA HIS A 80 5.66 3.62 -2.66
C HIS A 80 6.46 2.32 -2.85
N ALA A 81 5.89 1.27 -3.47
CA ALA A 81 6.61 0.05 -3.79
C ALA A 81 7.77 0.31 -4.78
N LEU A 82 7.63 1.24 -5.73
CA LEU A 82 8.72 1.63 -6.63
C LEU A 82 9.78 2.46 -5.92
N ALA A 83 9.37 3.26 -4.95
CA ALA A 83 10.23 4.19 -4.24
C ALA A 83 11.05 3.55 -3.11
N LEU A 84 10.76 2.29 -2.76
CA LEU A 84 11.56 1.52 -1.79
C LEU A 84 12.92 1.09 -2.37
N PRO A 85 13.99 1.10 -1.56
CA PRO A 85 15.27 0.48 -1.91
C PRO A 85 15.13 -0.99 -2.30
N LYS A 86 16.04 -1.50 -3.16
CA LYS A 86 15.93 -2.86 -3.74
C LYS A 86 15.95 -3.96 -2.68
N ASP A 87 16.79 -3.82 -1.67
CA ASP A 87 16.91 -4.72 -0.52
C ASP A 87 15.65 -4.71 0.36
N VAL A 88 15.03 -3.55 0.53
CA VAL A 88 13.75 -3.42 1.24
C VAL A 88 12.64 -4.10 0.43
N ARG A 89 12.59 -3.87 -0.89
CA ARG A 89 11.60 -4.52 -1.77
C ARG A 89 11.69 -6.05 -1.73
N ALA A 90 12.90 -6.60 -1.66
CA ALA A 90 13.11 -8.04 -1.53
C ALA A 90 12.51 -8.63 -0.24
N ARG A 91 12.35 -7.81 0.81
CA ARG A 91 11.68 -8.16 2.09
C ARG A 91 10.30 -7.51 2.23
N SER A 92 9.70 -7.11 1.12
CA SER A 92 8.36 -6.51 1.10
C SER A 92 7.38 -7.43 0.39
N ALA A 93 6.10 -7.27 0.73
CA ALA A 93 5.01 -7.84 -0.03
C ALA A 93 3.96 -6.81 -0.41
N ILE A 94 3.33 -7.00 -1.56
CA ILE A 94 2.17 -6.21 -1.96
C ILE A 94 0.90 -7.00 -1.65
N HIS A 95 -0.07 -6.35 -1.01
CA HIS A 95 -1.41 -6.90 -0.80
C HIS A 95 -2.39 -6.35 -1.85
N TRP A 96 -2.93 -7.25 -2.66
CA TRP A 96 -3.83 -6.97 -3.77
C TRP A 96 -5.29 -7.14 -3.31
N CYS A 97 -5.99 -6.02 -3.15
CA CYS A 97 -7.40 -6.03 -2.72
C CYS A 97 -8.41 -6.11 -3.87
N ALA A 98 -8.02 -5.76 -5.10
CA ALA A 98 -8.91 -5.75 -6.25
C ALA A 98 -8.14 -5.78 -7.57
N ILE A 99 -8.74 -6.33 -8.60
CA ILE A 99 -8.27 -6.20 -9.98
C ILE A 99 -8.71 -4.84 -10.51
N ARG A 100 -7.83 -4.17 -11.26
CA ARG A 100 -8.10 -2.90 -11.89
C ARG A 100 -8.14 -3.10 -13.40
N THR A 101 -9.07 -2.41 -14.05
CA THR A 101 -9.31 -2.46 -15.49
C THR A 101 -8.77 -1.24 -16.23
N ASP A 102 -8.43 -0.16 -15.53
CA ASP A 102 -7.75 0.99 -16.11
C ASP A 102 -6.38 0.58 -16.71
N PRO A 103 -5.99 1.07 -17.91
CA PRO A 103 -4.75 0.65 -18.58
C PRO A 103 -3.47 0.92 -17.79
N ILE A 104 -3.40 2.06 -17.09
CA ILE A 104 -2.24 2.42 -16.27
C ILE A 104 -2.19 1.48 -15.06
N LEU A 105 -3.33 1.27 -14.41
CA LEU A 105 -3.42 0.40 -13.25
C LEU A 105 -3.14 -1.06 -13.59
N THR A 106 -3.60 -1.52 -14.75
CA THR A 106 -3.31 -2.85 -15.29
C THR A 106 -1.81 -3.03 -15.51
N THR A 107 -1.14 -2.02 -16.09
CA THR A 107 0.31 -2.03 -16.27
C THR A 107 1.04 -2.09 -14.93
N CYS A 108 0.59 -1.33 -13.93
CA CYS A 108 1.13 -1.42 -12.57
C CYS A 108 0.92 -2.82 -11.96
N GLN A 109 -0.27 -3.40 -12.08
CA GLN A 109 -0.60 -4.72 -11.55
C GLN A 109 0.13 -5.88 -12.23
N THR A 110 0.68 -5.67 -13.43
CA THR A 110 1.51 -6.68 -14.10
C THR A 110 3.01 -6.52 -13.79
N ARG A 111 3.48 -5.32 -13.52
CA ARG A 111 4.92 -5.05 -13.28
C ARG A 111 5.32 -5.11 -11.81
N LEU A 112 4.52 -4.53 -10.93
CA LEU A 112 4.83 -4.42 -9.51
C LEU A 112 4.97 -5.77 -8.77
N PRO A 113 4.22 -6.85 -9.11
CA PRO A 113 4.41 -8.13 -8.44
C PRO A 113 5.83 -8.69 -8.58
N ARG A 114 6.53 -8.34 -9.67
CA ARG A 114 7.85 -8.89 -10.01
C ARG A 114 9.02 -8.20 -9.30
N ILE A 115 8.78 -7.06 -8.64
CA ILE A 115 9.84 -6.26 -8.02
C ILE A 115 9.89 -6.41 -6.50
N VAL A 116 8.92 -7.11 -5.91
CA VAL A 116 8.81 -7.37 -4.46
C VAL A 116 9.05 -8.84 -4.16
N GLY A 117 9.44 -9.16 -2.92
CA GLY A 117 9.75 -10.53 -2.51
C GLY A 117 8.53 -11.45 -2.44
N SER A 118 7.34 -10.89 -2.21
CA SER A 118 6.10 -11.69 -2.10
C SER A 118 4.86 -10.92 -2.52
N ASN A 119 3.77 -11.63 -2.82
CA ASN A 119 2.48 -11.04 -3.17
C ASN A 119 1.38 -11.75 -2.38
N PHE A 120 0.42 -11.00 -1.87
CA PHE A 120 -0.76 -11.50 -1.20
C PHE A 120 -2.00 -11.00 -1.93
N ALA A 121 -3.05 -11.80 -1.98
CA ALA A 121 -4.32 -11.42 -2.56
C ALA A 121 -5.46 -11.67 -1.57
N VAL A 122 -6.47 -10.81 -1.61
CA VAL A 122 -7.66 -10.94 -0.74
C VAL A 122 -8.51 -12.15 -1.10
N SER A 123 -8.39 -12.67 -2.33
CA SER A 123 -9.09 -13.85 -2.82
C SER A 123 -8.26 -14.60 -3.86
N GLU A 124 -8.61 -15.86 -4.08
CA GLU A 124 -8.00 -16.72 -5.11
C GLU A 124 -8.18 -16.11 -6.52
N ALA A 125 -9.36 -15.56 -6.82
CA ALA A 125 -9.63 -14.92 -8.10
C ALA A 125 -8.69 -13.73 -8.38
N VAL A 126 -8.36 -12.94 -7.34
CA VAL A 126 -7.36 -11.87 -7.45
C VAL A 126 -5.95 -12.44 -7.58
N ALA A 127 -5.63 -13.52 -6.86
CA ALA A 127 -4.31 -14.15 -6.92
C ALA A 127 -3.98 -14.62 -8.34
N VAL A 128 -4.90 -15.37 -8.96
CA VAL A 128 -4.74 -15.95 -10.30
C VAL A 128 -4.46 -14.89 -11.36
N VAL A 129 -5.17 -13.76 -11.30
CA VAL A 129 -4.97 -12.64 -12.25
C VAL A 129 -3.66 -11.90 -12.02
N ILE A 130 -3.17 -11.86 -10.78
CA ILE A 130 -1.89 -11.23 -10.43
C ILE A 130 -0.70 -12.13 -10.79
N THR A 131 -0.81 -13.45 -10.62
CA THR A 131 0.25 -14.40 -11.02
C THR A 131 0.29 -14.64 -12.53
N GLY A 132 -0.84 -14.46 -13.21
CA GLY A 132 -0.97 -14.65 -14.66
C GLY A 132 -1.40 -16.06 -15.07
N ASP A 133 -1.88 -16.87 -14.12
CA ASP A 133 -2.17 -18.30 -14.30
C ASP A 133 -3.66 -18.63 -14.49
N GLY A 134 -4.51 -17.67 -14.89
CA GLY A 134 -5.92 -17.99 -15.14
C GLY A 134 -6.72 -16.94 -15.90
N PRO A 135 -8.05 -16.86 -15.68
CA PRO A 135 -8.98 -16.24 -16.62
C PRO A 135 -8.70 -14.76 -16.85
N SER A 136 -9.23 -14.22 -17.94
CA SER A 136 -8.90 -12.86 -18.37
C SER A 136 -9.35 -11.84 -17.31
N ARG A 137 -8.67 -10.70 -17.24
CA ARG A 137 -9.01 -9.60 -16.31
C ARG A 137 -10.46 -9.13 -16.43
N ALA A 138 -11.09 -9.34 -17.60
CA ALA A 138 -12.48 -9.00 -17.85
C ALA A 138 -13.46 -9.94 -17.12
N ASP A 139 -13.07 -11.19 -16.87
CA ASP A 139 -13.95 -12.23 -16.31
C ASP A 139 -14.10 -12.11 -14.79
N VAL A 140 -13.17 -11.43 -14.12
CA VAL A 140 -13.11 -11.29 -12.65
C VAL A 140 -13.52 -9.89 -12.17
N ALA A 141 -13.71 -8.95 -13.10
CA ALA A 141 -14.10 -7.57 -12.80
C ALA A 141 -15.61 -7.32 -12.87
N ALA A 142 -16.40 -8.32 -13.28
CA ALA A 142 -17.87 -8.33 -13.31
C ALA A 142 -18.44 -8.79 -11.96
#